data_AF-A0A919SXU2-F1
#
_entry.id   AF-A0A919SXU2-F1
#
_cell.length_a   1.000
_cell.length_b   1.000
_cell.length_c   1.000
_cell.angle_alpha   90.00
_cell.angle_beta   90.00
_cell.angle_gamma   90.00
#
_symmetry.space_group_name_H-M   'P 1'
#
loop_
_entity.id
_entity.type
_entity.pdbx_description
1 polymer ?
#
loop_
_entity_poly.entity_id
_entity_poly.type
_entity_poly.pdbx_seq_one_letter_code
_entity_poly.pdbx_strand_id
1 'polypeptide(L)'
;MKRILTAAAISCALVVAAGSPAYAATTLTSGHVDVLDVDYTAPGTLTLNVGDSTSGTLVERAPADVVFQVPAAAKITVPAGSAWSFLGTAGGTAWVLPQGNTSGLLWAGWNTTEVPSGVFQANSVTFRLNSFSGPGHVSVYTVASGTPTRLFDSSDGLPDTRTVTYNAHTHANWGFTKAGTYTVNFEVTGKLLSTGATVTTGVKAFTFTVLP
;
A
#
# COMPACT_ATOMS: atom_id res chain seq x y z
N MET A 1 41.62 51.22 37.86
CA MET A 1 41.17 49.82 37.62
C MET A 1 39.65 49.76 37.69
N LYS A 2 38.95 49.83 36.55
CA LYS A 2 37.50 49.55 36.46
C LYS A 2 37.29 48.67 35.22
N ARG A 3 36.72 47.49 35.45
CA ARG A 3 36.57 46.39 34.50
C ARG A 3 35.43 46.70 33.52
N ILE A 4 35.70 46.53 32.22
CA ILE A 4 34.70 46.56 31.15
C ILE A 4 34.01 45.19 31.13
N LEU A 5 32.69 45.14 31.29
CA LEU A 5 31.86 43.95 31.13
C LEU A 5 31.15 44.03 29.78
N THR A 6 31.57 43.19 28.84
CA THR A 6 30.92 43.02 27.54
C THR A 6 29.70 42.11 27.72
N ALA A 7 28.49 42.64 27.51
CA ALA A 7 27.28 41.84 27.48
C ALA A 7 27.14 41.18 26.10
N ALA A 8 27.18 39.85 26.03
CA ALA A 8 26.87 39.10 24.83
C ALA A 8 25.34 38.98 24.70
N ALA A 9 24.77 39.58 23.65
CA ALA A 9 23.37 39.39 23.29
C ALA A 9 23.22 38.03 22.59
N ILE A 10 22.50 37.10 23.23
CA ILE A 10 22.09 35.83 22.62
C ILE A 10 20.80 36.10 21.86
N SER A 11 20.88 36.21 20.54
CA SER A 11 19.71 36.22 19.67
C SER A 11 19.18 34.80 19.53
N CYS A 12 18.04 34.51 20.16
CA CYS A 12 17.32 33.26 19.98
C CYS A 12 16.51 33.34 18.68
N ALA A 13 16.99 32.71 17.61
CA ALA A 13 16.23 32.61 16.36
C ALA A 13 15.06 31.63 16.56
N LEU A 14 13.83 32.15 16.55
CA LEU A 14 12.61 31.35 16.55
C LEU A 14 12.43 30.75 15.15
N VAL A 15 12.69 29.46 14.99
CA VAL A 15 12.33 28.73 13.77
C VAL A 15 10.83 28.46 13.85
N VAL A 16 10.03 29.24 13.12
CA VAL A 16 8.61 28.94 12.90
C VAL A 16 8.55 27.84 11.84
N ALA A 17 8.39 26.60 12.27
CA ALA A 17 8.03 25.51 11.37
C ALA A 17 6.60 25.77 10.88
N ALA A 18 6.46 26.14 9.60
CA ALA A 18 5.16 26.14 8.94
C ALA A 18 4.67 24.70 8.85
N GLY A 19 3.76 24.30 9.74
CA GLY A 19 3.08 23.01 9.64
C GLY A 19 2.22 23.02 8.37
N SER A 20 2.47 22.08 7.46
CA SER A 20 1.51 21.77 6.40
C SER A 20 0.15 21.47 7.03
N PRO A 21 -0.98 21.90 6.43
CA PRO A 21 -2.29 21.56 6.96
C PRO A 21 -2.42 20.03 7.00
N ALA A 22 -2.71 19.49 8.19
CA ALA A 22 -3.06 18.09 8.33
C ALA A 22 -4.46 17.91 7.72
N TYR A 23 -4.53 17.36 6.51
CA TYR A 23 -5.79 16.89 5.96
C TYR A 23 -6.26 15.69 6.78
N ALA A 24 -7.54 15.66 7.14
CA ALA A 24 -8.13 14.48 7.76
C ALA A 24 -8.12 13.34 6.73
N ALA A 25 -7.49 12.21 7.07
CA ALA A 25 -7.45 11.06 6.19
C ALA A 25 -8.88 10.59 5.85
N THR A 26 -9.10 10.25 4.59
CA THR A 26 -10.35 9.63 4.13
C THR A 26 -10.32 8.15 4.52
N THR A 27 -11.29 7.74 5.34
CA THR A 27 -11.44 6.33 5.68
C THR A 27 -12.32 5.63 4.63
N LEU A 28 -11.74 4.67 3.91
CA LEU A 28 -12.46 3.82 2.97
C LEU A 28 -12.92 2.56 3.69
N THR A 29 -14.22 2.25 3.61
CA THR A 29 -14.81 1.14 4.39
C THR A 29 -15.37 0.01 3.53
N SER A 30 -15.78 0.29 2.29
CA SER A 30 -16.34 -0.70 1.36
C SER A 30 -16.38 -0.18 -0.07
N GLY A 31 -16.37 -1.08 -1.06
CA GLY A 31 -16.44 -0.73 -2.47
C GLY A 31 -15.12 -0.97 -3.22
N HIS A 32 -15.10 -0.63 -4.51
CA HIS A 32 -13.93 -0.80 -5.37
C HIS A 32 -12.80 0.15 -4.96
N VAL A 33 -11.60 -0.39 -4.82
CA VAL A 33 -10.40 0.40 -4.58
C VAL A 33 -9.16 -0.28 -5.16
N ASP A 34 -8.40 0.46 -5.95
CA ASP A 34 -7.07 0.06 -6.38
C ASP A 34 -6.09 0.62 -5.34
N VAL A 35 -5.70 -0.25 -4.38
CA VAL A 35 -4.78 0.14 -3.29
C VAL A 35 -3.44 0.58 -3.85
N LEU A 36 -2.96 -0.10 -4.90
CA LEU A 36 -1.77 0.29 -5.64
C LEU A 36 -2.19 0.74 -7.03
N ASP A 37 -2.41 2.04 -7.20
CA ASP A 37 -2.70 2.61 -8.51
C ASP A 37 -1.45 3.27 -9.10
N VAL A 38 -1.08 2.85 -10.31
CA VAL A 38 0.21 3.17 -10.92
C VAL A 38 0.01 3.94 -12.21
N ASP A 39 0.51 5.16 -12.23
CA ASP A 39 0.36 6.06 -13.36
C ASP A 39 1.71 6.47 -13.92
N TYR A 40 1.76 6.63 -15.23
CA TYR A 40 2.89 7.23 -15.91
C TYR A 40 2.45 8.53 -16.60
N THR A 41 2.52 9.63 -15.86
CA THR A 41 1.89 10.91 -16.22
C THR A 41 2.73 11.76 -17.18
N ALA A 42 4.05 11.55 -17.20
CA ALA A 42 4.99 12.25 -18.08
C ALA A 42 6.28 11.42 -18.25
N PRO A 43 7.14 11.73 -19.24
CA PRO A 43 8.43 11.07 -19.39
C PRO A 43 9.24 11.04 -18.08
N GLY A 44 9.52 9.84 -17.58
CA GLY A 44 10.24 9.60 -16.33
C GLY A 44 9.44 9.79 -15.04
N THR A 45 8.16 10.13 -15.13
CA THR A 45 7.29 10.42 -13.97
C THR A 45 6.36 9.23 -13.73
N LEU A 46 6.77 8.33 -12.83
CA LEU A 46 5.99 7.20 -12.35
C LEU A 46 5.43 7.52 -10.97
N THR A 47 4.12 7.38 -10.78
CA THR A 47 3.43 7.61 -9.50
C THR A 47 2.83 6.33 -8.95
N LEU A 48 2.64 6.32 -7.62
CA LEU A 48 1.91 5.28 -6.91
C LEU A 48 0.94 5.97 -5.96
N ASN A 49 -0.34 5.85 -6.28
CA ASN A 49 -1.48 6.48 -5.63
C ASN A 49 -2.48 5.41 -5.15
N VAL A 50 -3.63 5.87 -4.65
CA VAL A 50 -4.81 5.07 -4.38
C VAL A 50 -5.91 5.50 -5.34
N GLY A 51 -6.36 4.57 -6.17
CA GLY A 51 -7.54 4.75 -7.03
C GLY A 51 -8.81 4.42 -6.25
N ASP A 52 -9.44 5.44 -5.66
CA ASP A 52 -10.67 5.29 -4.86
C ASP A 52 -11.92 5.40 -5.74
N SER A 53 -12.59 4.27 -6.00
CA SER A 53 -13.90 4.25 -6.67
C SER A 53 -15.03 3.82 -5.74
N THR A 54 -14.87 3.99 -4.41
CA THR A 54 -15.88 3.57 -3.42
C THR A 54 -17.19 4.35 -3.53
N SER A 55 -17.14 5.56 -4.08
CA SER A 55 -18.32 6.39 -4.37
C SER A 55 -18.97 6.11 -5.74
N GLY A 56 -18.38 5.22 -6.54
CA GLY A 56 -18.76 4.97 -7.93
C GLY A 56 -18.11 5.91 -8.96
N THR A 57 -17.37 6.93 -8.51
CA THR A 57 -16.48 7.76 -9.34
C THR A 57 -15.05 7.61 -8.85
N LEU A 58 -14.11 7.40 -9.77
CA LEU A 58 -12.69 7.32 -9.45
C LEU A 58 -12.17 8.66 -8.92
N VAL A 59 -11.49 8.61 -7.79
CA VAL A 59 -10.77 9.72 -7.17
C VAL A 59 -9.34 9.26 -6.87
N GLU A 60 -8.38 9.94 -7.47
CA GLU A 60 -6.97 9.75 -7.12
C GLU A 60 -6.66 10.34 -5.76
N ARG A 61 -6.06 9.53 -4.87
CA ARG A 61 -5.67 9.96 -3.52
C ARG A 61 -4.22 9.62 -3.24
N ALA A 62 -3.53 10.52 -2.53
CA ALA A 62 -2.23 10.20 -1.98
C ALA A 62 -2.40 9.11 -0.90
N PRO A 63 -1.50 8.10 -0.83
CA PRO A 63 -1.61 7.03 0.18
C PRO A 63 -1.63 7.52 1.63
N ALA A 64 -0.97 8.66 1.91
CA ALA A 64 -0.93 9.28 3.24
C ALA A 64 -2.29 9.87 3.68
N ASP A 65 -3.19 10.15 2.73
CA ASP A 65 -4.50 10.74 2.98
C ASP A 65 -5.61 9.69 3.05
N VAL A 66 -5.26 8.39 3.08
CA VAL A 66 -6.21 7.28 3.05
C VAL A 66 -5.97 6.31 4.21
N VAL A 67 -7.06 5.89 4.84
CA VAL A 67 -7.08 4.74 5.75
C VAL A 67 -8.03 3.69 5.17
N PHE A 68 -7.52 2.49 4.92
CA PHE A 68 -8.35 1.35 4.53
C PHE A 68 -8.87 0.66 5.79
N GLN A 69 -10.17 0.72 6.04
CA GLN A 69 -10.76 0.02 7.17
C GLN A 69 -11.11 -1.41 6.77
N VAL A 70 -10.57 -2.37 7.51
CA VAL A 70 -10.92 -3.79 7.39
C VAL A 70 -11.90 -4.11 8.52
N PRO A 71 -13.21 -4.21 8.23
CA PRO A 71 -14.23 -4.35 9.27
C PRO A 71 -14.21 -5.75 9.90
N ALA A 72 -14.86 -5.90 11.06
CA ALA A 72 -15.01 -7.20 11.73
C ALA A 72 -15.73 -8.25 10.85
N ALA A 73 -16.54 -7.79 9.89
CA ALA A 73 -17.19 -8.65 8.88
C ALA A 73 -16.19 -9.34 7.93
N ALA A 74 -14.94 -8.87 7.86
CA ALA A 74 -13.87 -9.50 7.09
C ALA A 74 -13.23 -10.70 7.82
N LYS A 75 -13.63 -11.01 9.06
CA LYS A 75 -13.08 -12.15 9.80
C LYS A 75 -13.39 -13.46 9.11
N ILE A 76 -12.39 -14.33 9.08
CA ILE A 76 -12.51 -15.72 8.65
C ILE A 76 -11.88 -16.64 9.69
N THR A 77 -12.29 -17.89 9.65
CA THR A 77 -11.55 -18.99 10.26
C THR A 77 -10.46 -19.44 9.29
N VAL A 78 -9.20 -19.45 9.72
CA VAL A 78 -8.07 -19.88 8.88
C VAL A 78 -8.31 -21.34 8.42
N PRO A 79 -8.33 -21.61 7.10
CA PRO A 79 -8.59 -22.95 6.60
C PRO A 79 -7.53 -23.97 7.05
N ALA A 80 -7.91 -25.25 7.05
CA ALA A 80 -6.97 -26.33 7.30
C ALA A 80 -5.96 -26.49 6.14
N GLY A 81 -4.80 -27.06 6.46
CA GLY A 81 -3.74 -27.36 5.48
C GLY A 81 -2.62 -26.31 5.48
N SER A 82 -1.40 -26.78 5.25
CA SER A 82 -0.19 -25.95 5.30
C SER A 82 -0.16 -24.84 4.26
N ALA A 83 -0.94 -24.95 3.18
CA ALA A 83 -1.06 -23.90 2.17
C ALA A 83 -1.59 -22.57 2.74
N TRP A 84 -2.29 -22.59 3.88
CA TRP A 84 -2.92 -21.41 4.51
C TRP A 84 -2.15 -20.87 5.71
N SER A 85 -0.97 -21.44 6.05
CA SER A 85 -0.23 -21.09 7.27
C SER A 85 0.19 -19.62 7.37
N PHE A 86 0.28 -18.93 6.23
CA PHE A 86 0.58 -17.50 6.15
C PHE A 86 -0.53 -16.61 6.73
N LEU A 87 -1.77 -17.12 6.86
CA LEU A 87 -2.87 -16.44 7.56
C LEU A 87 -2.90 -16.72 9.07
N GLY A 88 -2.05 -17.63 9.55
CA GLY A 88 -1.99 -18.06 10.95
C GLY A 88 -2.25 -19.55 11.13
N THR A 89 -2.55 -19.95 12.36
CA THR A 89 -2.85 -21.35 12.70
C THR A 89 -4.21 -21.75 12.16
N ALA A 90 -4.32 -22.95 11.57
CA ALA A 90 -5.61 -23.52 11.14
C ALA A 90 -6.64 -23.51 12.29
N GLY A 91 -7.86 -23.08 11.99
CA GLY A 91 -8.92 -22.88 13.00
C GLY A 91 -8.80 -21.57 13.80
N GLY A 92 -7.69 -20.83 13.66
CA GLY A 92 -7.52 -19.49 14.21
C GLY A 92 -8.31 -18.43 13.42
N THR A 93 -8.15 -17.17 13.82
CA THR A 93 -8.83 -16.01 13.19
C THR A 93 -7.85 -15.23 12.32
N ALA A 94 -8.31 -14.86 11.13
CA ALA A 94 -7.68 -13.86 10.27
C ALA A 94 -8.74 -12.90 9.74
N TRP A 95 -8.33 -11.78 9.15
CA TRP A 95 -9.21 -10.83 8.48
C TRP A 95 -8.83 -10.77 7.00
N VAL A 96 -9.78 -10.96 6.11
CA VAL A 96 -9.52 -11.03 4.66
C VAL A 96 -10.48 -10.11 3.92
N LEU A 97 -9.92 -9.10 3.25
CA LEU A 97 -10.64 -8.43 2.16
C LEU A 97 -10.59 -9.35 0.94
N PRO A 98 -11.73 -9.73 0.34
CA PRO A 98 -11.77 -10.76 -0.69
C PRO A 98 -11.36 -10.26 -2.08
N GLN A 99 -10.76 -11.14 -2.89
CA GLN A 99 -10.44 -10.87 -4.30
C GLN A 99 -11.69 -10.64 -5.18
N GLY A 100 -12.86 -11.10 -4.72
CA GLY A 100 -14.15 -10.87 -5.37
C GLY A 100 -14.95 -9.80 -4.65
N ASN A 101 -15.74 -9.04 -5.40
CA ASN A 101 -16.58 -7.98 -4.83
C ASN A 101 -17.59 -8.55 -3.83
N THR A 102 -17.47 -8.13 -2.56
CA THR A 102 -18.33 -8.57 -1.46
C THR A 102 -18.91 -7.33 -0.78
N SER A 103 -20.24 -7.29 -0.68
CA SER A 103 -20.95 -6.15 -0.08
C SER A 103 -20.44 -5.85 1.34
N GLY A 104 -20.23 -4.58 1.64
CA GLY A 104 -19.73 -4.11 2.94
C GLY A 104 -18.24 -4.31 3.17
N LEU A 105 -17.49 -4.84 2.20
CA LEU A 105 -16.02 -4.95 2.24
C LEU A 105 -15.38 -4.15 1.11
N LEU A 106 -14.12 -3.76 1.31
CA LEU A 106 -13.30 -3.20 0.24
C LEU A 106 -12.95 -4.32 -0.76
N TRP A 107 -13.11 -4.02 -2.04
CA TRP A 107 -12.65 -4.85 -3.14
C TRP A 107 -11.30 -4.32 -3.59
N ALA A 108 -10.26 -4.74 -2.86
CA ALA A 108 -8.91 -4.19 -2.95
C ALA A 108 -8.10 -4.83 -4.09
N GLY A 109 -7.40 -4.00 -4.85
CA GLY A 109 -6.62 -4.43 -6.00
C GLY A 109 -5.43 -3.53 -6.31
N TRP A 110 -4.95 -3.66 -7.53
CA TRP A 110 -3.99 -2.75 -8.15
C TRP A 110 -4.34 -2.51 -9.61
N ASN A 111 -3.85 -1.40 -10.12
CA ASN A 111 -4.11 -0.92 -11.46
C ASN A 111 -2.83 -0.33 -12.07
N THR A 112 -2.64 -0.63 -13.35
CA THR A 112 -1.51 -0.16 -14.20
C THR A 112 -2.01 0.24 -15.58
N THR A 113 -3.32 0.50 -15.72
CA THR A 113 -3.96 0.89 -16.99
C THR A 113 -3.55 2.28 -17.45
N GLU A 114 -3.12 3.13 -16.51
CA GLU A 114 -2.52 4.43 -16.78
C GLU A 114 -1.01 4.36 -17.13
N VAL A 115 -0.45 3.15 -17.26
CA VAL A 115 0.89 2.93 -17.80
C VAL A 115 0.79 2.55 -19.29
N PRO A 116 1.22 3.43 -20.23
CA PRO A 116 1.15 3.13 -21.65
C PRO A 116 2.07 1.99 -22.08
N SER A 117 1.69 1.29 -23.14
CA SER A 117 2.59 0.35 -23.81
C SER A 117 3.82 1.06 -24.40
N GLY A 118 4.95 0.34 -24.47
CA GLY A 118 6.19 0.85 -25.05
C GLY A 118 7.00 1.79 -24.15
N VAL A 119 6.52 2.11 -22.94
CA VAL A 119 7.25 2.97 -21.99
C VAL A 119 8.35 2.19 -21.26
N PHE A 120 8.04 0.99 -20.78
CA PHE A 120 8.96 0.17 -20.00
C PHE A 120 9.40 -1.10 -20.74
N GLN A 121 10.60 -1.59 -20.42
CA GLN A 121 11.10 -2.87 -20.92
C GLN A 121 10.13 -4.00 -20.54
N ALA A 122 9.92 -4.93 -21.49
CA ALA A 122 8.92 -6.00 -21.38
C ALA A 122 7.47 -5.52 -21.11
N ASN A 123 7.18 -4.22 -21.27
CA ASN A 123 5.93 -3.58 -20.88
C ASN A 123 5.49 -3.96 -19.46
N SER A 124 6.38 -3.83 -18.50
CA SER A 124 6.10 -4.20 -17.11
C SER A 124 6.74 -3.25 -16.12
N VAL A 125 6.17 -3.24 -14.92
CA VAL A 125 6.71 -2.59 -13.73
C VAL A 125 6.96 -3.65 -12.65
N THR A 126 7.83 -3.33 -11.70
CA THR A 126 8.11 -4.19 -10.55
C THR A 126 7.54 -3.55 -9.30
N PHE A 127 6.57 -4.23 -8.70
CA PHE A 127 6.02 -3.89 -7.40
C PHE A 127 6.91 -4.51 -6.34
N ARG A 128 7.15 -3.79 -5.25
CA ARG A 128 7.94 -4.22 -4.13
C ARG A 128 7.22 -3.91 -2.83
N LEU A 129 6.99 -4.92 -2.01
CA LEU A 129 6.65 -4.75 -0.60
C LEU A 129 7.97 -4.58 0.15
N ASN A 130 8.30 -3.35 0.52
CA ASN A 130 9.60 -3.03 1.12
C ASN A 130 9.65 -3.39 2.61
N SER A 131 8.59 -3.05 3.34
CA SER A 131 8.50 -3.25 4.78
C SER A 131 7.06 -3.12 5.27
N PHE A 132 6.80 -3.48 6.52
CA PHE A 132 5.54 -3.24 7.17
C PHE A 132 5.74 -2.97 8.67
N SER A 133 4.73 -2.40 9.31
CA SER A 133 4.59 -2.34 10.77
C SER A 133 3.16 -2.66 11.14
N GLY A 134 2.94 -3.42 12.21
CA GLY A 134 1.62 -3.82 12.67
C GLY A 134 1.67 -4.95 13.69
N PRO A 135 0.52 -5.32 14.30
CA PRO A 135 0.45 -6.32 15.37
C PRO A 135 0.59 -7.77 14.90
N GLY A 136 0.34 -8.02 13.62
CA GLY A 136 0.46 -9.32 12.96
C GLY A 136 1.10 -9.18 11.58
N HIS A 137 0.90 -10.16 10.71
CA HIS A 137 1.40 -10.15 9.33
C HIS A 137 0.31 -9.71 8.36
N VAL A 138 0.74 -9.12 7.24
CA VAL A 138 -0.06 -8.84 6.05
C VAL A 138 0.33 -9.79 4.91
N SER A 139 -0.66 -10.22 4.14
CA SER A 139 -0.45 -11.00 2.92
C SER A 139 -1.39 -10.53 1.81
N VAL A 140 -0.94 -10.61 0.56
CA VAL A 140 -1.77 -10.41 -0.62
C VAL A 140 -1.70 -11.70 -1.43
N TYR A 141 -2.83 -12.29 -1.79
CA TYR A 141 -2.86 -13.61 -2.42
C TYR A 141 -4.10 -13.82 -3.28
N THR A 142 -4.03 -14.71 -4.25
CA THR A 142 -5.21 -15.18 -5.01
C THR A 142 -5.54 -16.61 -4.63
N VAL A 143 -6.77 -17.03 -4.89
CA VAL A 143 -7.24 -18.40 -4.72
C VAL A 143 -7.82 -18.85 -6.05
N ALA A 144 -7.28 -19.94 -6.58
CA ALA A 144 -7.79 -20.60 -7.78
C ALA A 144 -8.09 -22.06 -7.45
N SER A 145 -9.33 -22.49 -7.69
CA SER A 145 -9.78 -23.87 -7.38
C SER A 145 -9.41 -24.33 -5.95
N GLY A 146 -9.56 -23.43 -4.97
CA GLY A 146 -9.26 -23.68 -3.56
C GLY A 146 -7.77 -23.64 -3.17
N THR A 147 -6.87 -23.39 -4.13
CA THR A 147 -5.42 -23.30 -3.87
C THR A 147 -4.98 -21.84 -3.76
N PRO A 148 -4.39 -21.41 -2.63
CA PRO A 148 -3.86 -20.06 -2.50
C PRO A 148 -2.52 -19.91 -3.23
N THR A 149 -2.35 -18.80 -3.94
CA THR A 149 -1.07 -18.32 -4.47
C THR A 149 -0.72 -17.02 -3.79
N ARG A 150 0.31 -17.05 -2.93
CA ARG A 150 0.81 -15.84 -2.28
C ARG A 150 1.41 -14.93 -3.33
N LEU A 151 1.06 -13.65 -3.29
CA LEU A 151 1.60 -12.59 -4.16
C LEU A 151 2.63 -11.74 -3.42
N PHE A 152 2.30 -11.38 -2.18
CA PHE A 152 3.16 -10.73 -1.20
C PHE A 152 2.88 -11.35 0.16
N ASP A 153 3.91 -11.67 0.94
CA ASP A 153 3.77 -12.26 2.27
C ASP A 153 4.81 -11.66 3.22
N SER A 154 4.35 -10.83 4.15
CA SER A 154 5.25 -10.21 5.13
C SER A 154 5.85 -11.18 6.16
N SER A 155 5.45 -12.46 6.14
CA SER A 155 5.91 -13.48 7.08
C SER A 155 7.04 -14.37 6.53
N ASP A 156 7.27 -14.41 5.21
CA ASP A 156 8.33 -15.23 4.60
C ASP A 156 9.61 -14.44 4.21
N GLY A 157 9.68 -13.18 4.66
CA GLY A 157 10.84 -12.30 4.53
C GLY A 157 10.53 -11.10 3.64
N LEU A 158 11.26 -10.00 3.83
CA LEU A 158 11.11 -8.80 2.99
C LEU A 158 12.48 -8.32 2.53
N PRO A 159 12.59 -7.67 1.36
CA PRO A 159 11.49 -7.25 0.48
C PRO A 159 10.88 -8.40 -0.34
N ASP A 160 9.60 -8.26 -0.67
CA ASP A 160 8.92 -9.13 -1.63
C ASP A 160 8.70 -8.39 -2.95
N THR A 161 8.88 -9.06 -4.09
CA THR A 161 8.77 -8.41 -5.41
C THR A 161 7.88 -9.16 -6.38
N ARG A 162 7.15 -8.41 -7.21
CA ARG A 162 6.33 -8.93 -8.30
C ARG A 162 6.49 -8.09 -9.56
N THR A 163 6.70 -8.75 -10.68
CA THR A 163 6.54 -8.12 -11.99
C THR A 163 5.06 -8.09 -12.35
N VAL A 164 4.57 -6.90 -12.70
CA VAL A 164 3.19 -6.65 -13.13
C VAL A 164 3.25 -6.06 -14.54
N THR A 165 2.52 -6.68 -15.46
CA THR A 165 2.40 -6.20 -16.84
C THR A 165 1.64 -4.87 -16.84
N TYR A 166 1.99 -3.96 -17.76
CA TYR A 166 1.17 -2.79 -18.07
C TYR A 166 -0.28 -3.18 -18.39
N ASN A 167 -1.20 -2.22 -18.28
CA ASN A 167 -2.61 -2.44 -18.61
C ASN A 167 -3.24 -3.64 -17.88
N ALA A 168 -2.75 -3.91 -16.67
CA ALA A 168 -3.35 -4.87 -15.76
C ALA A 168 -4.26 -4.13 -14.77
N HIS A 169 -5.43 -4.72 -14.56
CA HIS A 169 -6.35 -4.40 -13.47
C HIS A 169 -6.64 -5.70 -12.73
N THR A 170 -6.31 -5.78 -11.44
CA THR A 170 -6.43 -7.04 -10.71
C THR A 170 -6.82 -6.82 -9.27
N HIS A 171 -7.74 -7.66 -8.80
CA HIS A 171 -8.12 -7.74 -7.39
C HIS A 171 -7.61 -9.03 -6.77
N ALA A 172 -7.21 -8.93 -5.51
CA ALA A 172 -6.64 -10.04 -4.75
C ALA A 172 -7.19 -10.04 -3.33
N ASN A 173 -6.96 -11.14 -2.62
CA ASN A 173 -7.28 -11.20 -1.20
C ASN A 173 -6.19 -10.44 -0.43
N TRP A 174 -6.58 -9.59 0.51
CA TRP A 174 -5.67 -8.93 1.45
C TRP A 174 -5.95 -9.48 2.85
N GLY A 175 -5.01 -10.27 3.37
CA GLY A 175 -5.11 -10.97 4.64
C GLY A 175 -4.30 -10.31 5.75
N PHE A 176 -4.88 -10.23 6.94
CA PHE A 176 -4.26 -9.71 8.17
C PHE A 176 -4.42 -10.72 9.30
N THR A 177 -3.35 -11.01 10.04
CA THR A 177 -3.37 -12.07 11.06
C THR A 177 -3.78 -11.60 12.46
N LYS A 178 -3.89 -10.29 12.70
CA LYS A 178 -4.39 -9.70 13.96
C LYS A 178 -5.16 -8.41 13.69
N ALA A 179 -6.04 -8.04 14.62
CA ALA A 179 -6.66 -6.72 14.64
C ALA A 179 -5.64 -5.64 15.07
N GLY A 180 -5.83 -4.42 14.56
CA GLY A 180 -5.01 -3.24 14.85
C GLY A 180 -4.61 -2.48 13.59
N THR A 181 -3.75 -1.48 13.76
CA THR A 181 -3.28 -0.63 12.66
C THR A 181 -2.03 -1.21 12.02
N TYR A 182 -2.01 -1.22 10.69
CA TYR A 182 -0.89 -1.64 9.87
C TYR A 182 -0.45 -0.48 8.98
N THR A 183 0.86 -0.30 8.86
CA THR A 183 1.47 0.50 7.80
C THR A 183 2.22 -0.44 6.87
N VAL A 184 1.84 -0.47 5.59
CA VAL A 184 2.41 -1.35 4.57
C VAL A 184 3.12 -0.48 3.54
N ASN A 185 4.41 -0.72 3.32
CA ASN A 185 5.25 0.15 2.51
C ASN A 185 5.52 -0.49 1.15
N PHE A 186 4.97 0.09 0.09
CA PHE A 186 5.19 -0.36 -1.28
C PHE A 186 6.02 0.64 -2.09
N GLU A 187 6.76 0.11 -3.06
CA GLU A 187 7.47 0.87 -4.08
C GLU A 187 7.20 0.23 -5.43
N VAL A 188 7.08 1.04 -6.48
CA VAL A 188 7.02 0.57 -7.86
C VAL A 188 8.19 1.14 -8.64
N THR A 189 8.87 0.28 -9.39
CA THR A 189 9.96 0.67 -10.29
C THR A 189 9.68 0.22 -11.72
N GLY A 190 10.09 1.01 -12.69
CA GLY A 190 10.02 0.65 -14.11
C GLY A 190 11.35 0.95 -14.81
N LYS A 191 11.79 0.06 -15.72
CA LYS A 191 12.98 0.28 -16.53
C LYS A 191 12.59 0.83 -17.90
N LEU A 192 12.91 2.10 -18.17
CA LEU A 192 12.52 2.78 -19.39
C LEU A 192 13.04 2.05 -20.64
N LEU A 193 12.17 1.87 -21.63
CA LEU A 193 12.55 1.25 -22.90
C LEU A 193 13.52 2.13 -23.69
N SER A 194 13.31 3.45 -23.66
CA SER A 194 14.06 4.43 -24.45
C SER A 194 15.51 4.61 -24.01
N THR A 195 15.79 4.55 -22.71
CA THR A 195 17.12 4.85 -22.14
C THR A 195 17.72 3.71 -21.33
N GLY A 196 16.92 2.72 -20.92
CA GLY A 196 17.32 1.67 -19.99
C GLY A 196 17.44 2.13 -18.54
N ALA A 197 17.19 3.40 -18.23
CA ALA A 197 17.20 3.93 -16.86
C ALA A 197 16.04 3.37 -16.04
N THR A 198 16.24 3.22 -14.73
CA THR A 198 15.16 2.84 -13.80
C THR A 198 14.55 4.11 -13.22
N VAL A 199 13.23 4.20 -13.26
CA VAL A 199 12.43 5.20 -12.54
C VAL A 199 11.69 4.53 -11.39
N THR A 200 11.44 5.29 -10.32
CA THR A 200 10.82 4.80 -9.09
C THR A 200 9.77 5.79 -8.60
N THR A 201 8.72 5.26 -7.98
CA THR A 201 7.73 6.04 -7.24
C THR A 201 8.26 6.54 -5.89
N GLY A 202 9.39 6.00 -5.45
CA GLY A 202 9.80 5.97 -4.05
C GLY A 202 8.89 5.09 -3.21
N VAL A 203 9.26 4.87 -1.96
CA VAL A 203 8.44 4.11 -1.00
C VAL A 203 7.22 4.94 -0.58
N LYS A 204 6.03 4.35 -0.66
CA LYS A 204 4.75 4.90 -0.21
C LYS A 204 4.18 4.05 0.92
N ALA A 205 3.69 4.71 1.96
CA ALA A 205 3.08 4.08 3.11
C ALA A 205 1.55 4.02 2.96
N PHE A 206 0.98 2.84 3.10
CA PHE A 206 -0.46 2.58 3.05
C PHE A 206 -0.95 2.16 4.44
N THR A 207 -2.01 2.79 4.93
CA THR A 207 -2.51 2.54 6.29
C THR A 207 -3.78 1.70 6.27
N PHE A 208 -3.74 0.55 6.95
CA PHE A 208 -4.92 -0.30 7.17
C PHE A 208 -5.29 -0.29 8.65
N THR A 209 -6.59 -0.16 8.94
CA THR A 209 -7.13 -0.34 10.30
C THR A 209 -8.00 -1.59 10.34
N VAL A 210 -7.52 -2.64 10.99
CA VAL A 210 -8.22 -3.91 11.14
C VAL A 210 -9.02 -3.93 12.44
N LEU A 211 -10.34 -3.97 12.31
CA LEU A 211 -11.26 -3.91 13.45
C LEU A 211 -11.41 -5.26 14.14
N PRO A 212 -11.54 -5.28 15.48
CA PRO A 212 -11.45 -6.49 16.29
C PRO A 212 -12.63 -7.44 16.18
#